data_AF-A0A2E7HHE1-F1
#
_entry.id   AF-A0A2E7HHE1-F1
#
_cell.length_a   1.000
_cell.length_b   1.000
_cell.length_c   1.000
_cell.angle_alpha   90.00
_cell.angle_beta   90.00
_cell.angle_gamma   90.00
#
_symmetry.space_group_name_H-M   'P 1'
#
loop_
_entity.id
_entity.type
_entity.pdbx_description
1 polymer ?
#
loop_
_entity_poly.entity_id
_entity_poly.type
_entity_poly.pdbx_seq_one_letter_code
_entity_poly.pdbx_strand_id
1 'polypeptide(L)' 'MSEQATDSRKLRRVIGTGVAGNVMEWYDFAVYGYLAAIIGTQFFLSDDPVSSIIASYGAFAAGFLS' A
#
# COMPACT_ATOMS: atom_id res chain seq x y z
N MET A 1 12.89 39.40 10.09
CA MET A 1 13.57 38.28 9.40
C MET A 1 13.16 36.92 10.00
N SER A 2 11.86 36.69 10.27
CA SER A 2 11.31 35.50 10.94
C SER A 2 10.28 34.73 10.10
N GLU A 3 9.79 35.32 9.00
CA GLU A 3 8.74 34.75 8.15
C GLU A 3 9.27 33.62 7.23
N GLN A 4 10.49 33.77 6.67
CA GLN A 4 11.12 32.76 5.80
C GLN A 4 11.49 31.43 6.52
N ALA A 5 11.84 31.49 7.81
CA ALA A 5 12.23 30.31 8.58
C ALA A 5 11.03 29.41 8.93
N THR A 6 9.86 30.01 9.15
CA THR A 6 8.62 29.28 9.43
C THR A 6 8.11 28.56 8.18
N ASP A 7 8.19 29.21 7.03
CA ASP A 7 7.80 28.63 5.74
C ASP A 7 8.69 27.43 5.35
N SER A 8 10.00 27.57 5.50
CA SER A 8 10.96 26.48 5.25
C SER A 8 10.72 25.26 6.17
N ARG A 9 10.38 25.48 7.45
CA ARG A 9 10.07 24.40 8.39
C ARG A 9 8.72 23.74 8.07
N LYS A 10 7.71 24.51 7.67
CA LYS A 10 6.42 24.00 7.19
C LYS A 10 6.59 23.17 5.92
N LEU A 11 7.34 23.67 4.94
CA LEU A 11 7.59 22.97 3.69
C LEU A 11 8.30 21.63 3.92
N ARG A 12 9.36 21.62 4.74
CA ARG A 12 10.05 20.36 5.12
C ARG A 12 9.11 19.39 5.83
N ARG A 13 8.19 19.88 6.66
CA ARG A 13 7.18 19.03 7.31
C ARG A 13 6.19 18.45 6.30
N VAL A 14 5.69 19.27 5.38
CA VAL A 14 4.75 18.83 4.32
C VAL A 14 5.39 17.79 3.41
N ILE A 15 6.63 18.03 2.96
CA ILE A 15 7.40 17.07 2.17
C ILE A 15 7.63 15.78 2.96
N GLY A 16 8.06 15.90 4.24
CA GLY A 16 8.26 14.74 5.10
C GLY A 16 7.00 13.89 5.28
N THR A 17 5.84 14.53 5.50
CA THR A 17 4.55 13.82 5.60
C THR A 17 4.12 13.21 4.27
N GLY A 18 4.35 13.88 3.14
CA GLY A 18 4.03 13.33 1.82
C GLY A 18 4.89 12.12 1.46
N VAL A 19 6.20 12.18 1.71
CA VAL A 19 7.12 11.06 1.50
C VAL A 19 6.77 9.89 2.40
N ALA A 20 6.50 10.14 3.69
CA ALA A 20 6.10 9.09 4.62
C ALA A 20 4.79 8.41 4.19
N GLY A 21 3.80 9.19 3.73
CA GLY A 21 2.54 8.65 3.19
C GLY A 21 2.78 7.77 1.97
N ASN A 22 3.54 8.26 0.99
CA ASN A 22 3.89 7.49 -0.20
C ASN A 22 4.62 6.18 0.18
N VAL A 23 5.63 6.23 1.04
CA VAL A 23 6.33 5.01 1.48
C VAL A 23 5.39 4.03 2.16
N MET A 24 4.45 4.50 2.98
CA MET A 24 3.48 3.66 3.67
C MET A 24 2.53 2.96 2.68
N GLU A 25 2.05 3.65 1.65
CA GLU A 25 1.23 3.05 0.59
C GLU A 25 2.00 1.96 -0.16
N TRP A 26 3.24 2.25 -0.59
CA TRP A 26 4.09 1.27 -1.27
C TRP A 26 4.46 0.08 -0.36
N TYR A 27 4.62 0.33 0.94
CA TYR A 27 4.89 -0.71 1.93
C TYR A 27 3.72 -1.67 2.04
N ASP A 28 2.50 -1.17 2.18
CA ASP A 28 1.30 -2.00 2.27
C ASP A 28 1.11 -2.84 0.99
N PHE A 29 1.32 -2.23 -0.19
CA PHE A 29 1.22 -2.95 -1.47
C PHE A 29 2.27 -4.06 -1.59
N ALA A 30 3.51 -3.80 -1.18
CA ALA A 30 4.57 -4.80 -1.21
C ALA A 30 4.31 -5.96 -0.25
N VAL A 31 3.88 -5.65 0.98
CA VAL A 31 3.54 -6.65 1.99
C VAL A 31 2.35 -7.49 1.55
N TYR A 32 1.27 -6.87 1.06
CA TYR A 32 0.12 -7.59 0.53
C TYR A 32 0.53 -8.46 -0.65
N GLY A 33 1.28 -7.92 -1.62
CA GLY A 33 1.73 -8.65 -2.80
C GLY A 33 2.58 -9.87 -2.45
N TYR A 34 3.43 -9.77 -1.43
CA TYR A 34 4.21 -10.88 -0.90
C TYR A 34 3.34 -11.95 -0.21
N LEU A 35 2.34 -11.50 0.55
CA LEU A 35 1.43 -12.39 1.29
C LEU A 35 0.26 -12.93 0.45
N ALA A 36 0.07 -12.45 -0.78
CA ALA A 36 -1.05 -12.83 -1.65
C ALA A 36 -1.16 -14.35 -1.86
N ALA A 37 -0.05 -15.09 -1.86
CA ALA A 37 -0.07 -16.54 -1.95
C ALA A 37 -0.67 -17.21 -0.71
N ILE A 38 -0.35 -16.69 0.48
CA ILE A 38 -0.89 -17.16 1.75
C ILE A 38 -2.37 -16.77 1.85
N ILE A 39 -2.70 -15.52 1.55
CA ILE A 39 -4.08 -15.03 1.57
C ILE A 39 -4.95 -15.84 0.58
N GLY A 40 -4.45 -16.06 -0.64
CA GLY A 40 -5.09 -16.89 -1.65
C GLY A 40 -5.43 -18.29 -1.15
N THR A 41 -4.44 -19.01 -0.62
CA THR A 41 -4.65 -20.40 -0.17
C THR A 41 -5.51 -20.51 1.11
N GLN A 42 -5.55 -19.48 1.95
CA GLN A 42 -6.35 -19.50 3.19
C GLN A 42 -7.80 -19.01 2.99
N PHE A 43 -8.03 -18.04 2.11
CA PHE A 43 -9.35 -17.41 1.94
C PHE A 43 -10.04 -17.75 0.61
N PHE A 44 -9.28 -18.14 -0.40
CA PHE A 44 -9.77 -18.44 -1.75
C PHE A 44 -9.41 -19.87 -2.14
N LEU A 45 -9.87 -20.87 -1.37
CA LEU A 45 -9.61 -22.28 -1.66
C LEU A 45 -10.10 -22.62 -3.07
N SER A 46 -9.20 -23.17 -3.88
CA SER A 46 -9.47 -23.58 -5.25
C SER A 46 -8.72 -24.88 -5.54
N ASP A 47 -9.20 -25.65 -6.53
CA ASP A 47 -8.58 -26.91 -6.94
C ASP A 47 -7.20 -26.70 -7.58
N ASP A 48 -6.95 -25.49 -8.08
CA ASP A 48 -5.67 -25.06 -8.63
C ASP A 48 -5.03 -23.98 -7.72
N PRO A 49 -3.78 -24.15 -7.27
CA PRO A 49 -3.12 -23.16 -6.44
C PRO A 49 -2.98 -21.78 -7.12
N VAL A 50 -2.88 -21.72 -8.46
CA VAL A 50 -2.69 -20.45 -9.17
C VAL A 50 -3.98 -19.63 -9.16
N SER A 51 -5.14 -20.26 -9.35
CA SER A 51 -6.43 -19.56 -9.29
C SER A 51 -6.69 -18.92 -7.91
N SER A 52 -6.30 -19.57 -6.82
CA SER A 52 -6.37 -19.01 -5.46
C SER A 52 -5.57 -17.71 -5.31
N ILE A 53 -4.37 -17.67 -5.89
CA ILE A 53 -3.50 -16.47 -5.84
C ILE A 53 -4.10 -15.36 -6.69
N ILE A 54 -4.58 -15.68 -7.89
CA ILE A 54 -5.25 -14.72 -8.78
C ILE A 54 -6.47 -14.09 -8.09
N ALA A 55 -7.27 -14.90 -7.40
CA ALA A 55 -8.41 -14.42 -6.63
C ALA A 55 -8.01 -13.45 -5.50
N SER A 56 -6.90 -13.74 -4.79
CA SER A 56 -6.35 -12.82 -3.79
C SER A 56 -5.96 -11.46 -4.39
N TYR A 57 -5.25 -11.44 -5.52
CA TYR A 57 -4.93 -10.19 -6.21
C TYR A 57 -6.17 -9.46 -6.74
N GLY A 58 -7.20 -10.21 -7.17
CA GLY A 58 -8.49 -9.65 -7.58
C GLY A 58 -9.21 -8.94 -6.43
N ALA A 59 -9.22 -9.52 -5.23
CA ALA A 59 -9.80 -8.91 -4.04
C ALA A 59 -9.05 -7.62 -3.63
N PHE A 60 -7.72 -7.64 -3.72
CA PHE A 60 -6.89 -6.44 -3.52
C PHE A 60 -7.26 -5.34 -4.51
N ALA A 61 -7.34 -5.66 -5.81
CA ALA A 61 -7.71 -4.70 -6.84
C ALA A 61 -9.13 -4.12 -6.64
N ALA A 62 -10.08 -4.94 -6.19
CA ALA A 62 -11.45 -4.48 -5.91
C ALA A 62 -11.50 -3.43 -4.79
N GLY A 63 -10.60 -3.50 -3.80
CA GLY A 63 -10.49 -2.51 -2.73
C GLY A 63 -10.04 -1.12 -3.17
N PHE A 64 -9.43 -0.97 -4.36
CA PHE A 64 -9.09 0.34 -4.93
C PHE A 64 -10.21 0.96 -5.78
N LEU A 65 -11.20 0.15 -6.16
CA LEU A 65 -12.31 0.60 -6.98
C LEU A 65 -13.47 1.17 -6.16
N SER A 66 -13.46 0.95 -4.83
CA SER A 66 -14.51 1.37 -3.89
C SER A 66 -14.48 2.85 -3.52
#